data_AF-A0A348V7R0-F1
#
_entry.id   AF-A0A348V7R0-F1
#
_cell.length_a   1.000
_cell.length_b   1.000
_cell.length_c   1.000
_cell.angle_alpha   90.00
_cell.angle_beta   90.00
_cell.angle_gamma   90.00
#
_symmetry.space_group_name_H-M   'P 1'
#
loop_
_entity.id
_entity.type
_entity.pdbx_description
1 polymer ?
#
loop_
_entity_poly.entity_id
_entity_poly.type
_entity_poly.pdbx_seq_one_letter_code
_entity_poly.pdbx_strand_id
1 'polypeptide(L)'
;MRRNLILILIAYCCFIAAVYAQETITPETALNAYIHNNDPTWGWEIRNTYQTNQTKAYSLLFISQKWHGILWKHELIVFVPQSVKQDGAMLFITGGSISDGMPRFADPDDETSLVLAGLADQNNALVCILRQVPNQPLYGGLKEDALISYTLN
;
A
#
# COMPACT_ATOMS: atom_id res chain seq x y z
N MET A 1 6.77 37.18 39.01
CA MET A 1 5.82 36.39 38.18
C MET A 1 6.43 35.83 36.89
N ARG A 2 7.08 36.64 36.04
CA ARG A 2 7.72 36.16 34.78
C ARG A 2 8.72 34.99 34.94
N ARG A 3 9.59 35.01 35.95
CA ARG A 3 10.59 33.95 36.20
C ARG A 3 9.97 32.59 36.55
N ASN A 4 8.90 32.59 37.34
CA ASN A 4 8.19 31.36 37.73
C ASN A 4 7.38 30.80 36.55
N LEU A 5 6.85 31.68 35.68
CA LEU A 5 6.14 31.27 34.47
C LEU A 5 7.07 30.58 33.47
N ILE A 6 8.30 31.08 33.29
CA ILE A 6 9.33 30.48 32.43
C ILE A 6 9.74 29.09 32.97
N LEU A 7 9.92 28.96 34.28
CA LEU A 7 10.28 27.68 34.91
C LEU A 7 9.16 26.64 34.76
N ILE A 8 7.89 27.05 34.87
CA ILE A 8 6.74 26.17 34.63
C ILE A 8 6.67 25.75 33.16
N LEU A 9 6.93 26.67 32.22
CA LEU A 9 6.94 26.35 30.79
C LEU A 9 8.05 25.36 30.43
N ILE A 10 9.25 25.53 31.00
CA ILE A 10 10.39 24.62 30.79
C ILE A 10 10.08 23.25 31.39
N ALA A 11 9.54 23.19 32.61
CA ALA A 11 9.14 21.93 33.23
C ALA A 11 8.06 21.21 32.42
N TYR A 12 7.09 21.94 31.86
CA TYR A 12 6.05 21.41 30.99
C TYR A 12 6.62 20.89 29.66
N CYS A 13 7.52 21.64 29.01
CA CYS A 13 8.23 21.19 27.82
C CYS A 13 9.09 19.95 28.07
N CYS A 14 9.79 19.86 29.21
CA CYS A 14 10.57 18.68 29.58
C CYS A 14 9.68 17.46 29.88
N PHE A 15 8.52 17.67 30.49
CA PHE A 15 7.56 16.59 30.74
C PHE A 15 6.95 16.05 29.44
N ILE A 16 6.62 16.94 28.49
CA ILE A 16 6.16 16.54 27.16
C ILE A 16 7.26 15.78 26.41
N ALA A 17 8.51 16.26 26.44
CA ALA A 17 9.63 15.58 25.78
C ALA A 17 9.91 14.17 26.34
N ALA A 18 9.69 13.95 27.64
CA ALA A 18 9.83 12.64 28.26
C ALA A 18 8.69 11.66 27.90
N VAL A 19 7.47 12.16 27.66
CA VAL A 19 6.34 11.36 27.18
C VAL A 19 6.50 10.95 25.72
N TYR A 20 7.24 11.74 24.92
CA TYR A 20 7.63 11.41 23.55
C TYR A 20 9.00 10.69 23.47
N ALA A 21 9.41 9.95 24.51
CA ALA A 21 10.50 9.00 24.36
C ALA A 21 10.07 7.93 23.35
N GLN A 22 10.50 8.09 22.09
CA GLN A 22 10.25 7.12 21.03
C GLN A 22 10.75 5.76 21.51
N GLU A 23 9.87 4.76 21.57
CA GLU A 23 10.29 3.39 21.89
C GLU A 23 11.44 3.02 20.94
N THR A 24 12.54 2.55 21.51
CA THR A 24 13.68 2.10 20.72
C THR A 24 13.24 0.93 19.87
N ILE A 25 13.28 1.09 18.55
CA ILE A 25 12.88 0.04 17.61
C ILE A 25 13.90 -1.10 17.72
N THR A 26 13.42 -2.28 18.11
CA THR A 26 14.16 -3.53 18.14
C THR A 26 13.73 -4.43 16.98
N PRO A 27 14.48 -5.49 16.63
CA PRO A 27 14.03 -6.44 15.60
C PRO A 27 12.63 -7.02 15.86
N GLU A 28 12.28 -7.28 17.12
CA GLU A 28 10.98 -7.83 17.52
C GLU A 28 9.84 -6.82 17.29
N THR A 29 10.13 -5.53 17.44
CA THR A 29 9.15 -4.44 17.29
C THR A 29 9.22 -3.74 15.94
N ALA A 30 10.21 -4.06 15.11
CA ALA A 30 10.51 -3.37 13.85
C ALA A 30 9.33 -3.34 12.89
N LEU A 31 8.64 -4.48 12.69
CA LEU A 31 7.47 -4.54 11.82
C LEU A 31 6.32 -3.67 12.36
N ASN A 32 6.06 -3.74 13.67
CA ASN A 32 4.99 -2.95 14.29
C ASN A 32 5.28 -1.45 14.19
N ALA A 33 6.53 -1.04 14.49
CA ALA A 33 6.97 0.33 14.36
C ALA A 33 6.91 0.81 12.90
N TYR A 34 7.26 -0.04 11.94
CA TYR A 34 7.16 0.26 10.52
C TYR A 34 5.71 0.48 10.08
N ILE A 35 4.77 -0.40 10.48
CA ILE A 35 3.35 -0.25 10.15
C ILE A 35 2.76 1.04 10.73
N HIS A 36 3.21 1.45 11.92
CA HIS A 36 2.71 2.63 12.64
C HIS A 36 3.58 3.88 12.47
N ASN A 37 4.43 3.93 11.44
CA ASN A 37 5.35 5.05 11.22
C ASN A 37 4.66 6.34 10.71
N ASN A 38 3.34 6.31 10.49
CA ASN A 38 2.55 7.40 9.93
C ASN A 38 3.07 7.90 8.56
N ASP A 39 3.53 7.00 7.69
CA ASP A 39 3.97 7.33 6.33
C ASP A 39 2.87 8.13 5.59
N PRO A 40 3.09 9.42 5.24
CA PRO A 40 2.08 10.25 4.60
C PRO A 40 2.08 10.10 3.08
N THR A 41 2.89 9.20 2.52
CA THR A 41 3.08 9.10 1.06
C THR A 41 2.05 8.23 0.36
N TRP A 42 1.20 7.52 1.10
CA TRP A 42 0.14 6.72 0.51
C TRP A 42 -0.93 7.60 -0.16
N GLY A 43 -1.55 7.08 -1.20
CA GLY A 43 -2.59 7.78 -1.94
C GLY A 43 -3.05 7.00 -3.14
N TRP A 44 -4.15 7.41 -3.77
CA TRP A 44 -4.65 6.74 -4.96
C TRP A 44 -5.40 7.69 -5.90
N GLU A 45 -5.48 7.29 -7.16
CA GLU A 45 -6.23 7.96 -8.22
C GLU A 45 -6.92 6.91 -9.08
N ILE A 46 -8.22 7.06 -9.36
CA ILE A 46 -8.93 6.19 -10.31
C ILE A 46 -8.47 6.53 -11.73
N ARG A 47 -7.87 5.57 -12.41
CA ARG A 47 -7.36 5.70 -13.78
C ARG A 47 -8.34 5.18 -14.82
N ASN A 48 -9.10 4.15 -14.45
CA ASN A 48 -10.14 3.60 -15.31
C ASN A 48 -11.32 3.07 -14.48
N THR A 49 -12.51 3.09 -15.06
CA THR A 49 -13.72 2.47 -14.51
C THR A 49 -14.43 1.76 -15.63
N TYR A 50 -14.70 0.47 -15.45
CA TYR A 50 -15.31 -0.37 -16.48
C TYR A 50 -16.24 -1.41 -15.85
N GLN A 51 -17.01 -2.07 -16.71
CA GLN A 51 -17.93 -3.12 -16.32
C GLN A 51 -17.40 -4.45 -16.87
N THR A 52 -17.33 -5.46 -16.01
CA THR A 52 -16.99 -6.84 -16.38
C THR A 52 -18.13 -7.73 -15.96
N ASN A 53 -18.95 -8.17 -16.92
CA ASN A 53 -20.22 -8.86 -16.66
C ASN A 53 -21.12 -8.06 -15.71
N GLN A 54 -21.52 -8.61 -14.56
CA GLN A 54 -22.33 -7.95 -13.54
C GLN A 54 -21.50 -7.18 -12.51
N THR A 55 -20.17 -7.20 -12.63
CA THR A 55 -19.23 -6.61 -11.67
C THR A 55 -18.66 -5.30 -12.18
N LYS A 56 -18.69 -4.25 -11.35
CA LYS A 56 -18.05 -2.97 -11.67
C LYS A 56 -16.59 -3.00 -11.22
N ALA A 57 -15.67 -2.61 -12.09
CA ALA A 57 -14.25 -2.57 -11.79
C ALA A 57 -13.74 -1.13 -11.75
N TYR A 58 -12.87 -0.86 -10.78
CA TYR A 58 -12.10 0.38 -10.70
C TYR A 58 -10.63 0.01 -10.78
N SER A 59 -9.89 0.52 -11.76
CA SER A 59 -8.43 0.41 -11.82
C SER A 59 -7.83 1.72 -11.32
N LEU A 60 -7.01 1.61 -10.27
CA LEU A 60 -6.43 2.73 -9.55
C LEU A 60 -4.91 2.74 -9.72
N LEU A 61 -4.34 3.92 -9.91
CA LEU A 61 -2.95 4.17 -9.54
C LEU A 61 -2.92 4.25 -8.02
N PHE A 62 -2.21 3.34 -7.37
CA PHE A 62 -2.11 3.26 -5.92
C PHE A 62 -0.66 3.45 -5.48
N ILE A 63 -0.42 4.41 -4.59
CA ILE A 63 0.86 4.59 -3.89
C ILE A 63 0.69 3.98 -2.51
N SER A 64 1.47 2.94 -2.23
CA SER A 64 1.35 2.16 -1.00
C SER A 64 2.19 2.74 0.14
N GLN A 65 3.45 3.07 -0.15
CA GLN A 65 4.40 3.66 0.79
C GLN A 65 5.61 4.26 0.08
N LYS A 66 6.51 4.85 0.88
CA LYS A 66 7.87 5.18 0.48
C LYS A 66 8.87 4.18 1.08
N TRP A 67 9.42 3.32 0.24
CA TRP A 67 10.44 2.34 0.64
C TRP A 67 11.83 2.79 0.19
N HIS A 68 12.76 2.95 1.14
CA HIS A 68 14.15 3.37 0.87
C HIS A 68 14.26 4.58 -0.08
N GLY A 69 13.40 5.58 0.10
CA GLY A 69 13.41 6.78 -0.75
C GLY A 69 12.52 6.70 -2.00
N ILE A 70 12.04 5.52 -2.37
CA ILE A 70 11.30 5.25 -3.61
C ILE A 70 9.81 5.15 -3.29
N LEU A 71 8.97 5.90 -4.00
CA LEU A 71 7.53 5.74 -3.94
C LEU A 71 7.13 4.44 -4.63
N TRP A 72 6.52 3.53 -3.88
CA TRP A 72 6.01 2.28 -4.44
C TRP A 72 4.64 2.52 -5.06
N LYS A 73 4.57 2.32 -6.38
CA LYS A 73 3.37 2.59 -7.17
C LYS A 73 2.84 1.31 -7.79
N HIS A 74 1.56 1.07 -7.66
CA HIS A 74 0.88 -0.14 -8.10
C HIS A 74 -0.32 0.21 -8.95
N GLU A 75 -0.75 -0.74 -9.76
CA GLU A 75 -2.16 -0.81 -10.10
C GLU A 75 -2.89 -1.63 -9.03
N LEU A 76 -3.94 -1.05 -8.46
CA LEU A 76 -4.93 -1.74 -7.64
C LEU A 76 -6.23 -1.80 -8.44
N ILE A 77 -6.73 -2.99 -8.74
CA ILE A 77 -8.03 -3.16 -9.39
C ILE A 77 -9.02 -3.65 -8.33
N VAL A 78 -10.14 -2.95 -8.17
CA VAL A 78 -11.20 -3.30 -7.22
C VAL A 78 -12.45 -3.71 -7.99
N PHE A 79 -12.84 -4.97 -7.84
CA PHE A 79 -14.05 -5.56 -8.40
C PHE A 79 -15.17 -5.50 -7.36
N VAL A 80 -16.22 -4.76 -7.69
CA VAL A 80 -17.39 -4.51 -6.85
C VAL A 80 -18.60 -5.21 -7.47
N PRO A 81 -19.12 -6.29 -6.85
CA PRO A 81 -20.33 -6.95 -7.33
C PRO A 81 -21.57 -6.09 -7.09
N GLN A 82 -22.71 -6.46 -7.67
CA GLN A 82 -23.97 -5.70 -7.51
C GLN A 82 -24.44 -5.59 -6.06
N SER A 83 -24.13 -6.61 -5.25
CA SER A 83 -24.42 -6.65 -3.82
C SER A 83 -23.20 -7.17 -3.09
N VAL A 84 -22.77 -6.44 -2.05
CA VAL A 84 -21.70 -6.88 -1.15
C VAL A 84 -22.36 -7.40 0.13
N LYS A 85 -22.18 -8.69 0.42
CA LYS A 85 -22.74 -9.41 1.57
C LYS A 85 -21.68 -9.89 2.55
N GLN A 86 -20.39 -9.71 2.21
CA GLN A 86 -19.26 -10.08 3.05
C GLN A 86 -18.55 -8.84 3.57
N ASP A 87 -18.09 -8.90 4.82
CA ASP A 87 -17.28 -7.83 5.42
C ASP A 87 -15.80 -7.90 4.98
N GLY A 88 -15.37 -9.07 4.49
CA GLY A 88 -14.03 -9.31 3.99
C GLY A 88 -13.89 -9.10 2.47
N ALA A 89 -12.66 -8.82 2.04
CA ALA A 89 -12.28 -8.76 0.63
C ALA A 89 -11.18 -9.78 0.34
N MET A 90 -11.18 -10.37 -0.86
CA MET A 90 -10.06 -11.16 -1.34
C MET A 90 -9.02 -10.24 -1.99
N LEU A 91 -7.77 -10.30 -1.53
CA LEU A 91 -6.64 -9.62 -2.16
C LEU A 91 -5.81 -10.64 -2.95
N PHE A 92 -5.75 -10.47 -4.26
CA PHE A 92 -4.91 -11.25 -5.16
C PHE A 92 -3.68 -10.44 -5.56
N ILE A 93 -2.50 -10.92 -5.18
CA ILE A 93 -1.23 -10.22 -5.43
C ILE A 93 -0.54 -10.83 -6.64
N THR A 94 -0.09 -10.00 -7.57
CA THR A 94 0.63 -10.42 -8.76
C THR A 94 1.84 -9.54 -9.05
N GLY A 95 2.73 -10.06 -9.90
CA GLY A 95 3.92 -9.35 -10.36
C GLY A 95 3.59 -8.26 -11.38
N GLY A 96 4.57 -8.00 -12.23
CA GLY A 96 4.53 -6.92 -13.22
C GLY A 96 5.78 -6.07 -13.16
N SER A 97 5.74 -4.90 -13.78
CA SER A 97 6.87 -3.97 -13.75
C SER A 97 6.42 -2.52 -13.80
N ILE A 98 7.30 -1.68 -13.30
CA ILE A 98 7.28 -0.23 -13.44
C ILE A 98 8.09 0.13 -14.70
N SER A 99 7.53 0.99 -15.54
CA SER A 99 8.20 1.62 -16.68
C SER A 99 8.03 3.12 -16.55
N ASP A 100 9.10 3.89 -16.76
CA ASP A 100 9.05 5.35 -16.76
C ASP A 100 8.39 5.94 -15.49
N GLY A 101 8.61 5.27 -14.35
CA GLY A 101 8.08 5.67 -13.06
C GLY A 101 6.58 5.41 -12.86
N MET A 102 5.93 4.62 -13.71
CA MET A 102 4.52 4.23 -13.63
C MET A 102 4.30 2.72 -13.74
N PRO A 103 3.27 2.16 -13.08
CA PRO A 103 2.89 0.77 -13.28
C PRO A 103 2.35 0.55 -14.70
N ARG A 104 2.68 -0.60 -15.28
CA ARG A 104 1.99 -1.07 -16.48
C ARG A 104 0.60 -1.58 -16.11
N PHE A 105 -0.42 -0.82 -16.49
CA PHE A 105 -1.82 -1.13 -16.22
C PHE A 105 -2.30 -2.36 -17.01
N ALA A 106 -3.23 -3.09 -16.41
CA ALA A 106 -3.89 -4.24 -16.96
C ALA A 106 -4.80 -3.87 -18.13
N ASP A 107 -5.00 -4.82 -19.03
CA ASP A 107 -6.12 -4.76 -19.96
C ASP A 107 -7.38 -5.23 -19.21
N PRO A 108 -8.49 -4.46 -19.20
CA PRO A 108 -9.76 -4.89 -18.63
C PRO A 108 -10.24 -6.28 -19.07
N ASP A 109 -9.87 -6.71 -20.28
CA ASP A 109 -10.27 -7.98 -20.86
C ASP A 109 -9.25 -9.11 -20.62
N ASP A 110 -8.24 -8.89 -19.76
CA ASP A 110 -7.29 -9.94 -19.40
C ASP A 110 -7.97 -11.08 -18.62
N GLU A 111 -7.55 -12.32 -18.89
CA GLU A 111 -8.16 -13.53 -18.33
C GLU A 111 -8.22 -13.52 -16.80
N THR A 112 -7.18 -13.02 -16.14
CA THR A 112 -7.13 -12.96 -14.66
C THR A 112 -8.16 -11.98 -14.13
N SER A 113 -8.31 -10.81 -14.75
CA SER A 113 -9.34 -9.83 -14.41
C SER A 113 -10.75 -10.40 -14.61
N LEU A 114 -11.01 -11.10 -15.71
CA LEU A 114 -12.31 -11.73 -15.97
C LEU A 114 -12.67 -12.79 -14.92
N VAL A 115 -11.74 -13.67 -14.57
CA VAL A 115 -11.93 -14.71 -13.55
C VAL A 115 -12.19 -14.10 -12.18
N LEU A 116 -11.40 -13.11 -11.77
CA LEU A 116 -11.53 -12.47 -10.46
C LEU A 116 -12.79 -11.60 -10.35
N ALA A 117 -13.22 -10.97 -11.43
CA ALA A 117 -14.52 -10.29 -11.48
C ALA A 117 -15.70 -11.25 -11.31
N GLY A 118 -15.61 -12.46 -11.89
CA GLY A 118 -16.60 -13.52 -11.69
C GLY A 118 -16.64 -14.05 -10.26
N LEU A 119 -15.47 -14.16 -9.61
CA LEU A 119 -15.40 -14.55 -8.20
C LEU A 119 -16.05 -13.51 -7.28
N ALA A 120 -15.90 -12.21 -7.57
CA ALA A 120 -16.56 -11.15 -6.82
C ALA A 120 -18.09 -11.29 -6.88
N ASP A 121 -18.62 -11.48 -8.09
CA ASP A 121 -20.06 -11.63 -8.34
C ASP A 121 -20.65 -12.86 -7.64
N GLN A 122 -20.04 -14.03 -7.86
CA GLN A 122 -20.50 -15.31 -7.30
C GLN A 122 -20.56 -15.29 -5.77
N ASN A 123 -19.61 -14.61 -5.12
CA ASN A 123 -19.49 -14.61 -3.67
C ASN A 123 -20.15 -13.40 -3.01
N ASN A 124 -20.65 -12.43 -3.79
CA ASN A 124 -21.14 -11.13 -3.28
C ASN A 124 -20.09 -10.49 -2.35
N ALA A 125 -18.82 -10.53 -2.76
CA ALA A 125 -17.68 -10.07 -1.98
C ALA A 125 -16.77 -9.19 -2.85
N LEU A 126 -16.05 -8.26 -2.22
CA LEU A 126 -15.03 -7.49 -2.92
C LEU A 126 -13.85 -8.40 -3.28
N VAL A 127 -13.35 -8.25 -4.51
CA VAL A 127 -12.11 -8.88 -4.96
C VAL A 127 -11.19 -7.80 -5.49
N CYS A 128 -9.92 -7.84 -5.08
CA CYS A 128 -8.93 -6.86 -5.49
C CYS A 128 -7.74 -7.55 -6.14
N ILE A 129 -7.18 -6.95 -7.19
CA ILE A 129 -5.85 -7.31 -7.72
C ILE A 129 -4.87 -6.21 -7.34
N LEU A 130 -3.78 -6.56 -6.65
CA LEU A 130 -2.64 -5.67 -6.45
C LEU A 130 -1.48 -6.14 -7.33
N ARG A 131 -1.09 -5.31 -8.31
CA ARG A 131 -0.04 -5.62 -9.28
C ARG A 131 1.30 -4.95 -8.91
N GLN A 132 2.36 -5.32 -9.62
CA GLN A 132 3.72 -4.79 -9.43
C GLN A 132 4.23 -5.00 -8.01
N VAL A 133 4.04 -6.22 -7.49
CA VAL A 133 4.67 -6.69 -6.26
C VAL A 133 5.64 -7.83 -6.63
N PRO A 134 6.97 -7.62 -6.54
CA PRO A 134 7.66 -6.41 -6.06
C PRO A 134 7.61 -5.23 -7.05
N ASN A 135 7.90 -4.02 -6.56
CA ASN A 135 7.87 -2.76 -7.33
C ASN A 135 9.09 -2.60 -8.26
N GLN A 136 9.28 -3.56 -9.15
CA GLN A 136 10.49 -3.77 -9.92
C GLN A 136 10.48 -3.05 -11.29
N PRO A 137 11.64 -2.78 -11.91
CA PRO A 137 12.99 -3.08 -11.41
C PRO A 137 13.45 -2.16 -10.27
N LEU A 138 14.32 -2.66 -9.38
CA LEU A 138 14.95 -1.87 -8.30
C LEU A 138 16.47 -2.05 -8.29
N TYR A 139 17.18 -1.21 -7.53
CA TYR A 139 18.63 -1.34 -7.24
C TYR A 139 19.52 -1.57 -8.47
N GLY A 140 19.36 -0.74 -9.51
CA GLY A 140 20.18 -0.86 -10.73
C GLY A 140 19.66 -1.87 -11.75
N GLY A 141 18.36 -2.18 -11.73
CA GLY A 141 17.72 -2.99 -12.77
C GLY A 141 17.36 -4.42 -12.33
N LEU A 142 17.57 -4.77 -11.07
CA LEU A 142 17.26 -6.09 -10.53
C LEU A 142 15.75 -6.36 -10.57
N LYS A 143 15.40 -7.62 -10.82
CA LYS A 143 14.04 -8.15 -10.90
C LYS A 143 13.97 -9.51 -10.23
N GLU A 144 12.78 -9.90 -9.77
CA GLU A 144 12.44 -11.24 -9.27
C GLU A 144 13.51 -11.81 -8.32
N ASP A 145 14.08 -12.98 -8.65
CA ASP A 145 15.06 -13.69 -7.83
C ASP A 145 16.27 -12.82 -7.44
N ALA A 146 16.75 -11.97 -8.34
CA ALA A 146 17.89 -11.10 -8.06
C ALA A 146 17.56 -10.05 -6.99
N LEU A 147 16.30 -9.58 -6.93
CA LEU A 147 15.84 -8.71 -5.85
C LEU A 147 15.72 -9.47 -4.53
N ILE A 148 15.18 -10.70 -4.57
CA ILE A 148 15.06 -11.54 -3.37
C ILE A 148 16.46 -11.79 -2.79
N SER A 149 17.43 -12.16 -3.61
CA SER A 149 18.83 -12.34 -3.18
C SER A 149 19.44 -11.06 -2.61
N TYR A 150 19.17 -9.89 -3.20
CA TYR A 150 19.72 -8.63 -2.71
C TYR A 150 19.24 -8.25 -1.30
N THR A 151 18.02 -8.65 -0.93
CA THR A 151 17.35 -8.14 0.29
C THR A 151 17.78 -8.87 1.57
N LEU A 152 18.33 -10.08 1.46
CA LEU A 152 18.72 -10.94 2.59
C LEU A 152 20.24 -11.18 2.69
N ASN A 153 21.05 -10.37 2.00
CA ASN A 153 22.51 -10.42 2.05
C ASN A 153 23.10 -9.48 3.10
#